data_AF-A0A6I4YPM9-F1
#
_entry.id   AF-A0A6I4YPM9-F1
#
_cell.length_a   1.000
_cell.length_b   1.000
_cell.length_c   1.000
_cell.angle_alpha   90.00
_cell.angle_beta   90.00
_cell.angle_gamma   90.00
#
_symmetry.space_group_name_H-M   'P 1'
#
loop_
_entity.id
_entity.type
_entity.pdbx_description
1 polymer ?
#
loop_
_entity_poly.entity_id
_entity_poly.type
_entity_poly.pdbx_seq_one_letter_code
_entity_poly.pdbx_strand_id
1 'polypeptide(L)'
;MSKKRTDKTMLADKIVYLVRVGTREVDVDAASAEELAIKLAPLAGLELAEITPIAQAIYGRAKRFDFDFWSIRRIGMRRFVADDGARLPGQLPPRKGRKTAPTVEEWGAVELPSDALSNSAS
;
A
#
# COMPACT_ATOMS: atom_id res chain seq x y z
N MET A 1 -18.09 -34.20 -10.18
CA MET A 1 -17.16 -33.26 -10.83
C MET A 1 -16.88 -32.11 -9.86
N SER A 2 -15.75 -32.17 -9.16
CA SER A 2 -15.36 -31.15 -8.17
C SER A 2 -14.91 -29.88 -8.89
N LYS A 3 -15.71 -28.82 -8.81
CA LYS A 3 -15.32 -27.49 -9.28
C LYS A 3 -14.09 -27.05 -8.48
N LYS A 4 -12.95 -26.95 -9.17
CA LYS A 4 -11.73 -26.31 -8.67
C LYS A 4 -12.14 -24.98 -8.06
N ARG A 5 -11.99 -24.85 -6.74
CA ARG A 5 -11.97 -23.54 -6.08
C ARG A 5 -10.74 -22.86 -6.66
N THR A 6 -10.95 -21.98 -7.62
CA THR A 6 -9.93 -21.01 -7.99
C THR A 6 -9.62 -20.28 -6.70
N ASP A 7 -8.43 -20.51 -6.14
CA ASP A 7 -7.89 -19.70 -5.06
C ASP A 7 -7.80 -18.28 -5.59
N LYS A 8 -8.91 -17.57 -5.41
CA LYS A 8 -9.02 -16.15 -5.60
C LYS A 8 -8.20 -15.60 -4.46
N THR A 9 -6.88 -15.49 -4.65
CA THR A 9 -6.03 -14.66 -3.83
C THR A 9 -6.71 -13.30 -3.87
N MET A 10 -7.50 -12.99 -2.85
CA MET A 10 -8.15 -11.69 -2.74
C MET A 10 -6.99 -10.72 -2.61
N LEU A 11 -6.78 -9.96 -3.67
CA LEU A 11 -5.69 -9.03 -3.75
C LEU A 11 -6.01 -7.90 -2.77
N ALA A 12 -5.49 -8.07 -1.56
CA ALA A 12 -5.73 -7.19 -0.43
C ALA A 12 -4.57 -6.21 -0.27
N ASP A 13 -4.88 -5.04 0.28
CA ASP A 13 -3.86 -4.10 0.72
C ASP A 13 -2.91 -4.80 1.70
N LYS A 14 -1.61 -4.64 1.46
CA LYS A 14 -0.58 -5.23 2.31
C LYS A 14 0.02 -4.18 3.21
N ILE A 15 0.18 -4.49 4.49
CA ILE A 15 0.99 -3.68 5.38
C ILE A 15 2.46 -4.06 5.16
N VAL A 16 3.33 -3.07 5.04
CA VAL A 16 4.77 -3.29 4.89
C VAL A 16 5.44 -3.03 6.23
N TYR A 17 6.24 -4.00 6.65
CA TYR A 17 7.03 -4.00 7.87
C TYR A 17 8.52 -4.05 7.51
N LEU A 18 9.34 -3.28 8.23
CA LEU A 18 10.78 -3.46 8.22
C LEU A 18 11.15 -4.33 9.41
N VAL A 19 11.75 -5.48 9.14
CA VAL A 19 12.19 -6.45 10.13
C VAL A 19 13.70 -6.44 10.16
N ARG A 20 14.29 -6.13 11.31
CA ARG A 20 15.73 -6.17 11.52
C ARG A 20 16.07 -7.42 12.33
N VAL A 21 16.95 -8.28 11.79
CA VAL A 21 17.47 -9.48 12.46
C VAL A 21 18.98 -9.34 12.55
N GLY A 22 19.50 -9.12 13.76
CA GLY A 22 20.89 -8.73 13.97
C GLY A 22 21.29 -7.46 13.18
N THR A 23 22.15 -7.63 12.17
CA THR A 23 22.63 -6.55 11.30
C THR A 23 21.87 -6.43 9.97
N ARG A 24 20.96 -7.37 9.68
CA ARG A 24 20.20 -7.39 8.41
C ARG A 24 18.85 -6.73 8.58
N GLU A 25 18.42 -5.99 7.57
CA GLU A 25 17.08 -5.44 7.47
C GLU A 25 16.36 -6.07 6.28
N VAL A 26 15.10 -6.47 6.48
CA VAL A 26 14.27 -7.19 5.52
C VAL A 26 12.88 -6.57 5.50
N ASP A 27 12.40 -6.24 4.31
CA ASP A 27 11.01 -5.81 4.12
C ASP A 27 10.09 -7.01 4.08
N VAL A 28 9.04 -6.99 4.90
CA VAL A 28 8.02 -8.02 5.01
C VAL A 28 6.65 -7.39 4.74
N ASP A 29 6.00 -7.82 3.68
CA ASP A 29 4.61 -7.46 3.37
C ASP A 29 3.64 -8.48 4.00
N ALA A 30 2.49 -8.04 4.53
CA ALA A 30 1.45 -8.97 4.99
C ALA A 30 0.05 -8.37 4.84
N ALA A 31 -0.89 -9.15 4.34
CA ALA A 31 -2.31 -8.82 4.25
C ALA A 31 -3.12 -9.32 5.47
N SER A 32 -2.52 -10.16 6.32
CA SER A 32 -3.13 -10.65 7.56
C SER A 32 -2.08 -10.93 8.64
N ALA A 33 -2.53 -11.07 9.88
CA ALA A 33 -1.67 -11.49 10.98
C ALA A 33 -1.08 -12.89 10.77
N GLU A 34 -1.81 -13.80 10.11
CA GLU A 34 -1.35 -15.15 9.80
C GLU A 34 -0.27 -15.14 8.72
N GLU A 35 -0.44 -14.36 7.65
CA GLU A 35 0.60 -14.18 6.63
C GLU A 35 1.86 -13.56 7.25
N LEU A 36 1.69 -12.61 8.18
CA LEU A 36 2.80 -12.04 8.93
C LEU A 36 3.51 -13.09 9.79
N ALA A 37 2.77 -13.93 10.53
CA ALA A 37 3.34 -15.00 11.36
C ALA A 37 4.17 -15.99 10.54
N ILE A 38 3.64 -16.45 9.40
CA ILE A 38 4.33 -17.38 8.49
C ILE A 38 5.64 -16.79 7.98
N LYS A 39 5.66 -15.50 7.63
CA LYS A 39 6.87 -14.83 7.14
C LYS A 39 7.87 -14.53 8.25
N LEU A 40 7.42 -14.24 9.46
CA LEU A 40 8.29 -13.92 10.59
C LEU A 40 8.92 -15.16 11.23
N ALA A 41 8.23 -16.30 11.27
CA ALA A 41 8.72 -17.53 11.89
C ALA A 41 10.18 -17.89 11.48
N PRO A 42 10.52 -17.99 10.17
CA PRO A 42 11.89 -18.30 9.77
C PRO A 42 12.89 -17.16 10.01
N LEU A 43 12.42 -15.91 10.07
CA LEU A 43 13.29 -14.74 10.30
C LEU A 43 13.69 -14.62 11.77
N ALA A 44 12.76 -14.94 12.68
CA ALA A 44 12.98 -14.95 14.11
C ALA A 44 13.57 -16.28 14.62
N GLY A 45 13.58 -17.34 13.79
CA GLY A 45 13.97 -18.68 14.22
C GLY A 45 13.03 -19.27 15.27
N LEU A 46 11.74 -18.91 15.19
CA LEU A 46 10.69 -19.33 16.12
C LEU A 46 9.69 -20.25 15.43
N GLU A 47 9.03 -21.09 16.21
CA GLU A 47 7.94 -21.93 15.71
C GLU A 47 6.69 -21.10 15.43
N LEU A 48 5.87 -21.56 14.46
CA LEU A 48 4.69 -20.81 14.03
C LEU A 48 3.71 -20.56 15.20
N ALA A 49 3.56 -21.54 16.08
CA ALA A 49 2.69 -21.44 17.26
C ALA A 49 3.15 -20.34 18.24
N GLU A 50 4.45 -20.12 18.37
CA GLU A 50 5.04 -19.14 19.29
C GLU A 50 4.90 -17.71 18.72
N ILE A 51 5.10 -17.56 17.41
CA ILE A 51 5.09 -16.24 16.78
C ILE A 51 3.69 -15.74 16.39
N THR A 52 2.71 -16.64 16.28
CA THR A 52 1.32 -16.29 15.96
C THR A 52 0.72 -15.22 16.89
N PRO A 53 0.74 -15.36 18.24
CA PRO A 53 0.21 -14.33 19.14
C PRO A 53 0.95 -13.00 19.01
N ILE A 54 2.27 -13.05 18.75
CA ILE A 54 3.11 -11.86 18.54
C ILE A 54 2.69 -11.14 17.24
N ALA A 55 2.54 -11.89 16.15
CA ALA A 55 2.11 -11.36 14.86
C ALA A 55 0.69 -10.76 14.93
N GLN A 56 -0.23 -11.37 15.68
CA GLN A 56 -1.55 -10.79 15.94
C GLN A 56 -1.46 -9.45 16.67
N ALA A 57 -0.61 -9.35 17.69
CA ALA A 57 -0.40 -8.10 18.42
C ALA A 57 0.23 -7.02 17.54
N ILE A 58 1.24 -7.37 16.75
CA ILE A 58 1.90 -6.46 15.80
C ILE A 58 0.90 -5.94 14.78
N TYR A 59 0.20 -6.85 14.10
CA TYR A 59 -0.73 -6.53 13.03
C TYR A 59 -1.92 -5.68 13.52
N GLY A 60 -2.41 -5.98 14.72
CA GLY A 60 -3.61 -5.33 15.26
C GLY A 60 -3.38 -3.90 15.75
N ARG A 61 -2.25 -3.60 16.40
CA ARG A 61 -2.13 -2.34 17.17
C ARG A 61 -0.76 -1.67 17.18
N ALA A 62 0.32 -2.34 16.83
CA ALA A 62 1.64 -1.80 17.09
C ALA A 62 2.32 -1.16 15.88
N LYS A 63 3.02 -0.05 16.14
CA LYS A 63 3.90 0.59 15.16
C LYS A 63 5.30 0.00 15.16
N ARG A 64 5.77 -0.51 16.30
CA ARG A 64 7.10 -1.09 16.50
C ARG A 64 7.09 -2.09 17.66
N PHE A 65 7.89 -3.14 17.51
CA PHE A 65 8.26 -4.10 18.54
C PHE A 65 9.76 -4.36 18.47
N ASP A 66 10.39 -4.40 19.63
CA ASP A 66 11.81 -4.71 19.78
C ASP A 66 11.94 -5.97 20.65
N PHE A 67 12.69 -6.95 20.16
CA PHE A 67 13.07 -8.18 20.85
C PHE A 67 14.60 -8.26 20.94
N ASP A 68 15.13 -9.17 21.74
CA ASP A 68 16.56 -9.23 22.05
C ASP A 68 17.46 -9.39 20.80
N PHE A 69 17.01 -10.14 19.80
CA PHE A 69 17.79 -10.46 18.59
C PHE A 69 17.17 -9.95 17.28
N TRP A 70 15.96 -9.38 17.35
CA TRP A 70 15.28 -8.81 16.19
C TRP A 70 14.29 -7.72 16.58
N SER A 71 13.94 -6.87 15.62
CA SER A 71 12.89 -5.87 15.79
C SER A 71 12.03 -5.80 14.54
N ILE A 72 10.82 -5.30 14.69
CA ILE A 72 9.88 -5.10 13.61
C ILE A 72 9.20 -3.76 13.77
N ARG A 73 9.09 -3.00 12.68
CA ARG A 73 8.29 -1.77 12.65
C ARG A 73 7.45 -1.69 11.39
N ARG A 74 6.26 -1.14 11.51
CA ARG A 74 5.41 -0.83 10.37
C ARG A 74 5.96 0.40 9.64
N ILE A 75 6.25 0.26 8.35
CA ILE A 75 6.80 1.35 7.53
C ILE A 75 5.80 1.92 6.52
N GLY A 76 4.75 1.16 6.18
CA GLY A 76 3.76 1.67 5.24
C GLY A 76 2.66 0.68 4.90
N MET A 77 1.95 0.98 3.82
CA MET A 77 0.93 0.13 3.24
C MET A 77 1.08 0.14 1.72
N ARG A 78 1.18 -1.05 1.13
CA ARG A 78 1.15 -1.24 -0.31
C ARG A 78 -0.28 -1.51 -0.70
N ARG A 79 -0.94 -0.47 -1.21
CA ARG A 79 -2.32 -0.59 -1.71
C ARG A 79 -2.35 -1.49 -2.93
N PHE A 80 -3.27 -2.44 -2.94
CA PHE A 80 -3.56 -3.18 -4.14
C PHE A 80 -4.44 -2.31 -5.04
N VAL A 81 -3.92 -1.96 -6.22
CA VAL A 81 -4.75 -1.35 -7.27
C VAL A 81 -5.21 -2.50 -8.15
N ALA A 82 -6.49 -2.88 -8.00
CA ALA A 82 -7.14 -3.72 -9.00
C ALA A 82 -7.05 -2.94 -10.31
N ASP A 83 -6.35 -3.50 -11.29
CA ASP A 83 -6.36 -2.95 -12.64
C ASP A 83 -7.76 -3.19 -13.21
N ASP A 84 -8.71 -2.28 -12.92
CA ASP A 84 -10.00 -2.18 -13.60
C ASP A 84 -9.83 -1.77 -15.08
N GLY A 85 -8.60 -1.76 -15.60
CA GLY A 85 -8.19 -1.11 -16.83
C GLY A 85 -7.38 -1.96 -17.79
N ALA A 86 -7.27 -3.28 -17.62
CA ALA A 86 -6.86 -4.15 -18.72
C ALA A 86 -7.98 -4.20 -19.76
N ARG A 87 -8.16 -3.11 -20.53
CA ARG A 87 -8.96 -3.09 -21.74
C ARG A 87 -8.44 -4.21 -22.62
N LEU A 88 -9.25 -5.24 -22.81
CA LEU A 88 -9.04 -6.16 -23.92
C LEU A 88 -8.96 -5.31 -25.20
N PRO A 89 -8.00 -5.57 -26.11
CA PRO A 89 -7.90 -4.81 -27.35
C PRO A 89 -9.24 -4.92 -28.10
N GLY A 90 -9.96 -3.80 -28.21
CA GLY A 90 -11.27 -3.73 -28.89
C GLY A 90 -12.44 -3.20 -28.06
N GLN A 91 -12.31 -2.97 -26.75
CA GLN A 91 -13.41 -2.36 -25.97
C GLN A 91 -13.48 -0.83 -26.18
N LEU A 92 -14.52 -0.38 -26.89
CA LEU A 92 -14.88 1.04 -27.00
C LEU A 92 -15.19 1.62 -25.60
N PRO A 93 -14.80 2.88 -25.33
CA PRO A 93 -15.02 3.49 -24.02
C PRO A 93 -16.52 3.62 -23.71
N PRO A 94 -16.94 3.33 -22.46
CA PRO A 94 -18.30 3.58 -22.04
C PRO A 94 -18.59 5.09 -22.09
N ARG A 95 -19.67 5.47 -22.77
CA ARG A 95 -20.13 6.86 -22.85
C ARG A 95 -20.34 7.40 -21.42
N LYS A 96 -19.67 8.52 -21.13
CA LYS A 96 -19.72 9.30 -19.88
C LYS A 96 -21.15 9.46 -19.36
N GLY A 97 -21.52 8.63 -18.38
CA GLY A 97 -22.60 8.90 -17.45
C GLY A 97 -22.03 9.68 -16.26
N ARG A 98 -22.34 10.97 -16.21
CA ARG A 98 -21.93 11.94 -15.19
C ARG A 98 -22.33 11.47 -13.78
N LYS A 99 -21.39 11.45 -12.83
CA LYS A 99 -21.58 11.86 -11.42
C LYS A 99 -20.26 11.88 -10.61
N THR A 100 -19.82 13.11 -10.37
CA THR A 100 -19.22 13.65 -9.13
C THR A 100 -18.02 12.94 -8.48
N ALA A 101 -16.83 13.51 -8.70
CA ALA A 101 -15.72 13.48 -7.75
C ALA A 101 -15.65 14.85 -7.04
N PRO A 102 -15.38 14.96 -5.72
CA PRO A 102 -15.01 16.22 -5.11
C PRO A 102 -13.53 16.47 -5.38
N THR A 103 -13.20 17.57 -6.07
CA THR A 103 -11.82 18.03 -6.19
C THR A 103 -11.60 19.18 -5.23
N VAL A 104 -10.73 18.87 -4.27
CA VAL A 104 -9.93 19.70 -3.36
C VAL A 104 -9.79 21.17 -3.75
N GLU A 105 -9.95 22.01 -2.72
CA GLU A 105 -9.64 23.44 -2.64
C GLU A 105 -8.30 23.83 -3.29
N GLU A 106 -8.38 24.92 -4.07
CA GLU A 106 -7.59 26.14 -3.86
C GLU A 106 -6.07 25.97 -3.74
N TRP A 107 -5.40 26.07 -4.90
CA TRP A 107 -4.02 26.58 -4.96
C TRP A 107 -4.03 27.90 -5.71
N GLY A 108 -3.98 28.97 -4.92
CA GLY A 108 -3.41 30.30 -5.17
C GLY A 108 -3.39 30.83 -6.61
N ALA A 109 -4.22 31.82 -6.86
CA ALA A 109 -3.98 32.80 -7.89
C ALA A 109 -2.66 33.54 -7.59
N VAL A 110 -1.68 33.40 -8.47
CA VAL A 110 -0.64 34.43 -8.66
C VAL A 110 -1.04 35.17 -9.93
N GLU A 111 -1.72 36.31 -9.77
CA GLU A 111 -1.88 37.28 -10.84
C GLU A 111 -0.53 37.97 -11.05
N LEU A 112 0.05 37.81 -12.24
CA LEU A 112 1.16 38.64 -12.71
C LEU A 112 0.56 39.92 -13.30
N PRO A 113 1.06 41.12 -12.94
CA PRO A 113 0.53 42.38 -13.45
C PRO A 113 0.81 42.57 -14.95
N SER A 114 -0.23 42.95 -15.69
CA SER A 114 -0.27 43.17 -17.14
C SER A 114 0.31 44.51 -17.61
N ASP A 115 1.39 45.01 -17.01
CA ASP A 115 2.07 46.23 -17.48
C ASP A 115 3.25 45.89 -18.38
N ALA A 116 2.94 45.46 -19.60
CA ALA A 116 3.89 45.37 -20.70
C ALA A 116 3.19 45.53 -22.06
N LEU A 117 2.46 46.63 -22.26
CA LEU A 117 2.18 47.15 -23.59
C LEU A 117 3.03 48.39 -23.82
N SER A 118 4.07 48.14 -24.61
CA SER A 118 5.11 49.05 -25.06
C SER A 118 4.54 50.34 -25.63
N ASN A 119 5.05 51.43 -25.06
CA ASN A 119 5.09 52.76 -25.64
C ASN A 119 5.85 52.68 -26.98
N SER A 120 5.21 52.97 -28.11
CA SER A 120 5.88 53.04 -29.42
C SER A 120 5.07 53.84 -30.44
N ALA A 121 5.76 54.81 -31.05
CA ALA A 121 5.41 55.62 -32.23
C ALA A 121 4.43 56.78 -31.96
N SER A 122 4.90 58.02 -31.80
CA SER A 122 5.51 58.95 -32.80
C SER A 122 4.49 59.96 -33.28
#